data_AF-A0A7Y4THM7-F1
#
_entry.id   AF-A0A7Y4THM7-F1
#
_cell.length_a   1.000
_cell.length_b   1.000
_cell.length_c   1.000
_cell.angle_alpha   90.00
_cell.angle_beta   90.00
_cell.angle_gamma   90.00
#
_symmetry.space_group_name_H-M   'P 1'
#
loop_
_entity.id
_entity.type
_entity.pdbx_description
1 polymer ?
#
loop_
_entity_poly.entity_id
_entity_poly.type
_entity_poly.pdbx_seq_one_letter_code
_entity_poly.pdbx_strand_id
1 'polypeptide(L)' 'MTTTSPLLQRIRAEYLEMPGLSLTPAQARRLWGLGASDCASVLQALVAAGFLRQTDRGAYVRTSSHD' A
#
# COMPACT_ATOMS: atom_id res chain seq x y z
N MET A 1 -9.67 -2.97 -19.68
CA MET A 1 -8.40 -3.64 -19.35
C MET A 1 -7.71 -2.78 -18.30
N THR A 2 -7.78 -3.14 -17.02
CA THR A 2 -7.17 -2.34 -15.95
C THR A 2 -5.68 -2.63 -15.89
N THR A 3 -4.88 -1.88 -16.65
CA THR A 3 -3.42 -1.99 -16.68
C THR A 3 -2.88 -1.62 -15.29
N THR A 4 -2.69 -2.63 -14.45
CA THR A 4 -2.12 -2.47 -13.10
C THR A 4 -0.65 -2.13 -13.30
N SER A 5 -0.24 -0.90 -12.99
CA SER A 5 1.15 -0.44 -13.18
C SER A 5 2.15 -1.38 -12.48
N PRO A 6 3.35 -1.62 -13.05
CA PRO A 6 4.33 -2.55 -12.48
C PRO A 6 4.75 -2.17 -11.05
N LEU A 7 4.73 -0.87 -10.71
CA LEU A 7 4.94 -0.37 -9.36
C LEU A 7 3.90 -0.89 -8.36
N LEU A 8 2.63 -0.92 -8.76
CA LEU A 8 1.52 -1.38 -7.92
C LEU A 8 1.65 -2.88 -7.63
N GLN A 9 2.11 -3.68 -8.60
CA GLN A 9 2.39 -5.10 -8.41
C GLN A 9 3.54 -5.34 -7.42
N ARG A 10 4.64 -4.58 -7.53
CA ARG A 10 5.78 -4.68 -6.60
C ARG A 10 5.36 -4.37 -5.17
N ILE A 11 4.63 -3.27 -4.97
CA ILE A 11 4.15 -2.87 -3.65
C ILE A 11 3.21 -3.93 -3.06
N ARG A 12 2.30 -4.47 -3.88
CA ARG A 12 1.44 -5.59 -3.43
C ARG A 12 2.26 -6.79 -3.00
N ALA A 13 3.28 -7.16 -3.77
CA ALA A 13 4.17 -8.27 -3.42
C ALA A 13 4.84 -8.05 -2.06
N GLU A 14 5.34 -6.85 -1.75
CA GLU A 14 5.94 -6.55 -0.44
C GLU A 14 4.97 -6.77 0.73
N TYR A 15 3.71 -6.35 0.61
CA TYR A 15 2.68 -6.62 1.63
C TYR A 15 2.25 -8.10 1.68
N LEU A 16 2.45 -8.88 0.61
CA LEU A 16 2.20 -10.32 0.59
C LEU A 16 3.34 -11.08 1.28
N GLU A 17 4.59 -10.68 1.04
CA GLU A 17 5.78 -11.27 1.65
C GLU A 17 5.89 -10.96 3.14
N MET A 18 5.39 -9.79 3.57
CA MET A 18 5.37 -9.37 4.97
C MET A 18 3.94 -9.07 5.45
N PRO A 19 3.18 -10.07 5.95
CA PRO A 19 1.79 -9.88 6.36
C PRO A 19 1.60 -8.92 7.56
N GLY A 20 2.66 -8.63 8.32
CA GLY A 20 2.68 -7.63 9.40
C GLY A 20 3.13 -6.24 8.96
N LEU A 21 3.38 -6.01 7.67
CA LEU A 21 3.90 -4.75 7.16
C LEU A 21 2.88 -3.62 7.40
N SER A 22 3.34 -2.59 8.11
CA SER A 22 2.59 -1.39 8.43
C SER A 22 3.44 -0.18 8.08
N LEU A 23 3.01 0.59 7.08
CA LEU A 23 3.76 1.73 6.60
C LEU A 23 2.92 3.00 6.67
N THR A 24 3.46 4.03 7.31
CA THR A 24 2.97 5.39 7.12
C THR A 24 3.32 5.90 5.72
N PRO A 25 2.60 6.89 5.17
CA PRO A 25 2.93 7.45 3.86
C PRO A 25 4.36 7.99 3.79
N ALA A 26 4.91 8.51 4.90
CA ALA A 26 6.31 8.92 4.97
C ALA A 26 7.29 7.74 4.85
N GLN A 27 7.01 6.62 5.53
CA GLN A 27 7.84 5.42 5.42
C GLN A 27 7.77 4.79 4.03
N ALA A 28 6.56 4.69 3.47
CA ALA A 28 6.32 4.20 2.11
C ALA A 28 7.10 5.00 1.06
N ARG A 29 7.10 6.34 1.16
CA ARG A 29 7.90 7.21 0.26
C ARG A 29 9.40 6.91 0.36
N ARG A 30 9.92 6.73 1.57
CA ARG A 30 11.35 6.43 1.79
C ARG A 30 11.72 5.04 1.29
N LEU A 31 10.84 4.06 1.49
CA LEU A 31 11.05 2.67 1.07
C LEU A 31 11.01 2.53 -0.46
N TRP A 32 10.05 3.18 -1.11
CA TRP A 32 9.82 3.04 -2.56
C TRP A 32 10.45 4.15 -3.41
N GLY A 33 11.02 5.18 -2.77
CA GLY A 33 11.62 6.33 -3.46
C GLY A 33 10.59 7.18 -4.23
N LEU A 34 9.33 7.18 -3.80
CA LEU A 34 8.23 7.85 -4.52
C LEU A 34 7.98 9.28 -4.05
N GLY A 35 7.51 10.11 -4.99
CA GLY A 35 6.92 11.42 -4.70
C GLY A 35 5.71 11.31 -3.77
N ALA A 36 5.36 12.40 -3.09
CA ALA A 36 4.22 12.41 -2.16
C ALA A 36 2.89 12.08 -2.86
N SER A 37 2.67 12.67 -4.05
CA SER A 37 1.46 12.47 -4.84
C SER A 37 1.36 11.04 -5.40
N ASP A 38 2.45 10.49 -5.93
CA ASP A 38 2.49 9.12 -6.46
C ASP A 38 2.28 8.08 -5.36
N CYS A 39 2.96 8.25 -4.22
CA CYS A 39 2.82 7.36 -3.08
C CYS A 39 1.38 7.39 -2.54
N ALA A 40 0.80 8.57 -2.36
CA ALA A 40 -0.58 8.72 -1.92
C ALA A 40 -1.56 8.07 -2.92
N SER A 41 -1.36 8.26 -4.22
CA SER A 41 -2.22 7.70 -5.26
C SER A 41 -2.17 6.17 -5.27
N VAL A 42 -0.99 5.58 -5.12
CA VAL A 42 -0.82 4.12 -5.05
C VAL A 42 -1.45 3.55 -3.78
N LEU A 43 -1.20 4.15 -2.62
CA LEU A 43 -1.79 3.71 -1.35
C LEU A 43 -3.32 3.79 -1.39
N GLN A 44 -3.87 4.91 -1.90
CA GLN A 44 -5.30 5.06 -2.07
C GLN A 44 -5.89 4.05 -3.06
N ALA A 45 -5.23 3.76 -4.19
CA ALA A 45 -5.68 2.75 -5.13
C ALA A 45 -5.77 1.35 -4.48
N LEU A 46 -4.81 1.01 -3.62
CA LEU A 46 -4.82 -0.26 -2.89
C LEU A 46 -5.88 -0.32 -1.79
N VAL A 47 -6.19 0.81 -1.15
CA VAL A 47 -7.31 0.92 -0.20
C VAL A 47 -8.65 0.81 -0.92
N ALA A 48 -8.83 1.51 -2.04
CA ALA A 48 -10.03 1.42 -2.87
C ALA A 48 -10.26 0.00 -3.42
N ALA A 49 -9.18 -0.75 -3.67
CA ALA A 49 -9.24 -2.16 -4.04
C ALA A 49 -9.48 -3.11 -2.87
N GLY A 50 -9.62 -2.62 -1.64
CA GLY A 50 -9.80 -3.42 -0.42
C GLY A 50 -8.56 -4.21 0.03
N PHE A 51 -7.41 -4.03 -0.63
CA PHE A 51 -6.18 -4.76 -0.34
C PHE A 51 -5.46 -4.20 0.89
N LEU A 52 -5.46 -2.87 1.05
CA LEU A 52 -4.97 -2.19 2.25
C LEU A 52 -6.13 -1.59 3.02
N ARG A 53 -5.93 -1.40 4.33
CA ARG A 53 -6.74 -0.51 5.16
C ARG A 53 -5.83 0.49 5.87
N GLN A 54 -6.36 1.67 6.11
CA GLN A 54 -5.70 2.65 6.96
C GLN A 54 -6.07 2.39 8.42
N THR A 55 -5.08 2.40 9.30
CA THR A 55 -5.25 2.33 10.75
C THR A 55 -5.53 3.72 11.33
N ASP A 56 -6.06 3.79 12.56
CA ASP A 56 -6.25 5.04 13.28
C ASP A 56 -4.96 5.87 13.44
N ARG A 57 -3.80 5.20 13.48
CA ARG A 57 -2.47 5.85 13.48
C ARG A 57 -2.01 6.36 12.11
N GLY A 58 -2.84 6.28 11.08
CA GLY A 58 -2.52 6.72 9.72
C GLY A 58 -1.55 5.82 8.96
N ALA A 59 -1.24 4.62 9.49
CA ALA A 59 -0.45 3.62 8.79
C ALA A 59 -1.34 2.72 7.92
N TYR A 60 -0.81 2.30 6.77
CA TYR A 60 -1.46 1.38 5.84
C TYR A 60 -0.99 -0.04 6.12
N VAL A 61 -1.94 -0.94 6.33
CA VAL A 61 -1.71 -2.36 6.61
C VAL A 61 -2.50 -3.20 5.64
N ARG A 62 -2.00 -4.41 5.33
CA ARG A 62 -2.75 -5.37 4.53
C ARG A 62 -4.06 -5.74 5.22
N THR A 63 -5.15 -5.73 4.48
CA THR A 63 -6.42 -6.32 4.91
C THR A 63 -6.23 -7.83 4.98
N SER A 64 -6.00 -8.33 6.20
CA SER A 64 -6.13 -9.75 6.47
C SER A 64 -7.62 -10.05 6.48
N SER A 65 -8.07 -10.92 5.58
CA SER A 65 -9.42 -11.48 5.60
C SER A 65 -9.57 -12.38 6.82
N HIS A 66 -9.77 -11.77 7.98
CA HIS A 66 -10.22 -12.42 9.21
C HIS A 66 -11.05 -11.38 9.98
N ASP A 67 -12.28 -11.20 9.50
CA ASP A 67 -13.45 -10.97 10.33
C ASP A 67 -14.41 -12.12 10.01
#